data_AF-A0A9W4NVQ8-F1
#
_entry.id   AF-A0A9W4NVQ8-F1
#
_cell.length_a   1.000
_cell.length_b   1.000
_cell.length_c   1.000
_cell.angle_alpha   90.00
_cell.angle_beta   90.00
_cell.angle_gamma   90.00
#
_symmetry.space_group_name_H-M   'P 1'
#
loop_
_entity.id
_entity.type
_entity.pdbx_description
1 polymer ?
#
loop_
_entity_poly.entity_id
_entity_poly.type
_entity_poly.pdbx_seq_one_letter_code
_entity_poly.pdbx_strand_id
1 'polypeptide(L)'
;MITADSLTSLLITSFPSDFEGISQYGHIILAFKLAEPEETARLVQLEVFDQKTWPQRPQYNLQPATRTTLNINGQVVKLFSAEWFLREKMLSQYQCQGNGKEDSDIRDLVRMIRLVVPGTPELNFDQNPQMQAALANILQKRPGLAKALEAKIKCSASFQV
;
A
#
# COMPACT_ATOMS: atom_id res chain seq x y z
N MET A 1 5.22 -21.60 9.81
CA MET A 1 4.94 -20.17 9.53
C MET A 1 5.70 -19.82 8.25
N ILE A 2 5.03 -19.30 7.23
CA ILE A 2 5.64 -18.92 5.95
C ILE A 2 6.12 -17.46 6.07
N THR A 3 7.37 -17.20 5.68
CA THR A 3 7.98 -15.86 5.55
C THR A 3 7.94 -15.42 4.08
N ALA A 4 8.18 -14.14 3.81
CA ALA A 4 8.28 -13.64 2.43
C ALA A 4 9.33 -14.45 1.62
N ASP A 5 10.51 -14.69 2.20
CA ASP A 5 11.58 -15.44 1.53
C ASP A 5 11.23 -16.91 1.28
N SER A 6 10.60 -17.58 2.25
CA SER A 6 10.22 -18.99 2.09
C SER A 6 9.03 -19.18 1.15
N LEU A 7 8.24 -18.13 0.91
CA LEU A 7 7.15 -18.15 -0.07
C LEU A 7 7.67 -18.30 -1.51
N THR A 8 8.79 -17.67 -1.86
CA THR A 8 9.39 -17.76 -3.20
C THR A 8 9.68 -19.22 -3.57
N SER A 9 10.43 -19.93 -2.71
CA SER A 9 10.75 -21.34 -2.94
C SER A 9 9.50 -22.21 -2.98
N LEU A 10 8.51 -21.93 -2.12
CA LEU A 10 7.26 -22.68 -2.07
C LEU A 10 6.47 -22.54 -3.38
N LEU A 11 6.31 -21.33 -3.90
CA LEU A 11 5.52 -21.07 -5.10
C LEU A 11 6.18 -21.61 -6.36
N ILE A 12 7.51 -21.45 -6.51
CA ILE A 12 8.25 -22.03 -7.64
C ILE A 12 8.17 -23.55 -7.64
N THR A 13 8.25 -24.18 -6.46
CA THR A 13 8.21 -25.65 -6.34
C THR A 13 6.81 -26.20 -6.54
N SER A 14 5.79 -25.55 -5.98
CA SER A 14 4.42 -26.05 -5.97
C SER A 14 3.64 -25.70 -7.24
N PHE A 15 4.00 -24.59 -7.90
CA PHE A 15 3.30 -24.04 -9.06
C PHE A 15 4.30 -23.61 -10.17
N PRO A 16 5.16 -24.51 -10.66
CA PRO A 16 6.24 -24.17 -11.60
C PRO A 16 5.75 -23.68 -12.98
N SER A 17 4.51 -24.02 -13.36
CA SER A 17 3.86 -23.50 -14.58
C SER A 17 3.54 -22.02 -14.48
N ASP A 18 3.28 -21.54 -13.27
CA ASP A 18 2.70 -20.22 -13.02
C ASP A 18 3.75 -19.24 -12.48
N PHE A 19 4.81 -19.76 -11.85
CA PHE A 19 5.84 -18.94 -11.23
C PHE A 19 7.25 -19.32 -11.67
N GLU A 20 8.14 -18.34 -11.64
CA GLU A 20 9.59 -18.54 -11.70
C GLU A 20 10.35 -17.52 -10.86
N GLY A 21 11.65 -17.76 -10.69
CA GLY A 21 12.55 -16.85 -10.00
C GLY A 21 13.36 -16.02 -10.99
N ILE A 22 13.35 -14.70 -10.81
CA ILE A 22 14.20 -13.76 -11.54
C ILE A 22 15.37 -13.37 -10.65
N SER A 23 16.60 -13.58 -11.12
CA SER A 23 17.79 -13.09 -10.42
C SER A 23 17.98 -11.61 -10.71
N GLN A 24 17.82 -10.77 -9.70
CA GLN A 24 18.08 -9.33 -9.79
C GLN A 24 18.88 -8.90 -8.55
N TYR A 25 19.98 -8.17 -8.77
CA TYR A 25 20.87 -7.70 -7.70
C TYR A 25 21.40 -8.80 -6.75
N GLY A 26 21.56 -10.03 -7.25
CA GLY A 26 22.03 -11.17 -6.45
C GLY A 26 20.95 -11.84 -5.59
N HIS A 27 19.68 -11.45 -5.74
CA HIS A 27 18.54 -12.06 -5.07
C HIS A 27 17.54 -12.62 -6.07
N ILE A 28 16.93 -13.76 -5.73
CA ILE A 28 15.85 -14.35 -6.53
C ILE A 28 14.54 -13.69 -6.12
N ILE A 29 13.97 -12.92 -7.03
CA ILE A 29 12.64 -12.30 -6.90
C ILE A 29 11.63 -13.22 -7.57
N LEU A 30 10.51 -13.47 -6.90
CA LEU A 30 9.41 -14.25 -7.44
C LEU A 30 8.74 -13.49 -8.60
N ALA A 31 8.38 -14.18 -9.68
CA ALA A 31 7.56 -13.63 -10.75
C ALA A 31 6.45 -14.59 -11.16
N PHE A 32 5.29 -14.03 -11.50
CA PHE A 32 4.16 -14.72 -12.11
C PHE A 32 4.29 -14.70 -13.64
N LYS A 33 4.03 -15.83 -14.28
CA LYS A 33 4.04 -16.01 -15.74
C LYS A 33 2.67 -15.65 -16.29
N LEU A 34 2.51 -14.40 -16.72
CA LEU A 34 1.28 -13.95 -17.38
C LEU A 34 1.28 -14.45 -18.82
N ALA A 35 0.38 -15.37 -19.13
CA ALA A 35 0.14 -15.82 -20.50
C ALA A 35 -0.44 -14.68 -21.34
N GLU A 36 0.17 -14.40 -22.48
CA GLU A 36 -0.34 -13.46 -23.47
C GLU A 36 -0.77 -14.23 -24.73
N PRO A 37 -1.86 -13.84 -25.42
CA PRO A 37 -2.50 -14.68 -26.45
C PRO A 37 -1.62 -15.14 -27.61
N GLU A 38 -0.55 -14.41 -27.94
CA GLU A 38 0.29 -14.66 -29.11
C GLU A 38 1.79 -14.56 -28.82
N GLU A 39 2.21 -14.45 -27.55
CA GLU A 39 3.60 -14.18 -27.17
C GLU A 39 4.12 -15.12 -26.08
N THR A 40 5.44 -15.08 -25.89
CA THR A 40 6.09 -15.71 -24.75
C THR A 40 5.56 -15.08 -23.47
N ALA A 41 5.28 -15.88 -22.43
CA ALA A 41 4.71 -15.39 -21.19
C ALA A 41 5.47 -14.18 -20.63
N ARG A 42 4.75 -13.12 -20.27
CA ARG A 42 5.32 -11.94 -19.65
C ARG A 42 5.50 -12.19 -18.15
N LEU A 43 6.69 -11.90 -17.65
CA LEU A 43 6.99 -12.06 -16.23
C LEU A 43 6.55 -10.82 -15.44
N VAL A 44 5.68 -11.04 -14.46
CA VAL A 44 5.20 -10.01 -13.54
C VAL A 44 5.84 -10.25 -12.18
N GLN A 45 6.77 -9.39 -11.78
CA GLN A 45 7.45 -9.48 -10.49
C GLN A 45 6.47 -9.36 -9.32
N LEU A 46 6.70 -10.16 -8.28
CA LEU A 46 5.94 -10.15 -7.03
C LEU A 46 6.86 -9.72 -5.89
N GLU A 47 6.66 -8.51 -5.40
CA GLU A 47 7.29 -8.03 -4.16
C GLU A 47 6.47 -8.50 -2.96
N VAL A 48 7.08 -9.38 -2.15
CA VAL A 48 6.42 -10.00 -1.00
C VAL A 48 7.02 -9.47 0.28
N PHE A 49 6.17 -9.12 1.24
CA PHE A 49 6.57 -8.61 2.55
C PHE A 49 5.85 -9.37 3.66
N ASP A 50 6.51 -9.50 4.81
CA ASP A 50 5.91 -10.04 6.03
C ASP A 50 6.30 -9.21 7.26
N GLN A 51 5.42 -9.20 8.27
CA GLN A 51 5.60 -8.41 9.49
C GLN A 51 6.81 -8.86 10.32
N LYS A 52 7.19 -10.14 10.27
CA LYS A 52 8.28 -10.67 11.09
C LYS A 52 9.63 -10.16 10.59
N THR A 53 9.78 -10.05 9.28
CA THR A 53 10.96 -9.50 8.61
C THR A 53 11.00 -7.97 8.70
N TRP A 54 9.83 -7.31 8.77
CA TRP A 54 9.70 -5.85 8.86
C TRP A 54 9.00 -5.40 10.17
N PRO A 55 9.57 -5.67 11.35
CA PRO A 55 8.92 -5.36 12.63
C PRO A 55 8.62 -3.88 12.83
N GLN A 56 9.44 -3.00 12.23
CA GLN A 56 9.26 -1.55 12.24
C GLN A 56 8.12 -1.04 11.34
N ARG A 57 7.50 -1.92 10.54
CA ARG A 57 6.35 -1.59 9.69
C ARG A 57 5.08 -2.26 10.21
N PRO A 58 4.53 -1.85 11.37
CA PRO A 58 3.36 -2.49 11.99
C PRO A 58 2.13 -2.55 11.07
N GLN A 59 2.08 -1.72 10.03
CA GLN A 59 1.05 -1.76 9.00
C GLN A 59 1.04 -3.05 8.17
N TYR A 60 2.08 -3.89 8.24
CA TYR A 60 2.12 -5.22 7.62
C TYR A 60 1.52 -6.32 8.51
N ASN A 61 1.15 -5.99 9.75
CA ASN A 61 0.43 -6.92 10.59
C ASN A 61 -1.01 -7.09 10.07
N LEU A 62 -1.27 -8.24 9.45
CA LEU A 62 -2.54 -8.54 8.81
C LEU A 62 -3.72 -8.73 9.78
N GLN A 63 -3.45 -8.91 11.08
CA GLN A 63 -4.47 -9.09 12.11
C GLN A 63 -5.21 -7.78 12.44
N PRO A 64 -4.54 -6.69 12.83
CA PRO A 64 -5.19 -5.42 13.12
C PRO A 64 -5.42 -4.52 11.89
N ALA A 65 -4.76 -4.78 10.76
CA ALA A 65 -4.88 -3.92 9.59
C ALA A 65 -6.29 -3.97 8.99
N THR A 66 -6.85 -2.79 8.70
CA THR A 66 -8.13 -2.67 8.01
C THR A 66 -7.99 -3.17 6.57
N ARG A 67 -8.80 -4.17 6.20
CA ARG A 67 -8.69 -4.94 4.96
C ARG A 67 -10.05 -5.09 4.29
N THR A 68 -10.01 -5.35 2.98
CA THR A 68 -11.21 -5.62 2.18
C THR A 68 -10.94 -6.77 1.20
N THR A 69 -11.97 -7.14 0.44
CA THR A 69 -11.88 -8.13 -0.62
C THR A 69 -12.55 -7.62 -1.88
N LEU A 70 -11.97 -7.91 -3.03
CA LEU A 70 -12.60 -7.75 -4.34
C LEU A 70 -12.92 -9.13 -4.90
N ASN A 71 -14.03 -9.23 -5.63
CA ASN A 71 -14.36 -10.41 -6.41
C ASN A 71 -14.04 -10.13 -7.88
N ILE A 72 -13.10 -10.88 -8.44
CA ILE A 72 -12.73 -10.83 -9.85
C ILE A 72 -13.15 -12.14 -10.49
N ASN A 73 -14.25 -12.12 -11.24
CA ASN A 73 -14.78 -13.30 -11.97
C ASN A 73 -14.96 -14.55 -11.09
N GLY A 74 -15.43 -14.39 -9.86
CA GLY A 74 -15.64 -15.47 -8.89
C GLY A 74 -14.45 -15.69 -7.94
N GLN A 75 -13.28 -15.11 -8.24
CA GLN A 75 -12.10 -15.21 -7.39
C GLN A 75 -12.05 -14.09 -6.35
N VAL A 76 -11.97 -14.46 -5.08
CA VAL A 76 -11.79 -13.52 -3.97
C VAL A 76 -10.32 -13.10 -3.88
N VAL A 77 -10.06 -11.82 -4.10
CA VAL A 77 -8.75 -11.17 -3.94
C VAL A 77 -8.77 -10.34 -2.67
N LYS A 78 -7.78 -10.54 -1.79
CA LYS A 78 -7.66 -9.84 -0.51
C LYS A 78 -6.78 -8.60 -0.68
N LEU A 79 -7.22 -7.47 -0.15
CA LEU A 79 -6.46 -6.22 -0.22
C LEU A 79 -6.42 -5.55 1.16
N PHE A 80 -5.44 -4.69 1.36
CA PHE A 80 -5.58 -3.61 2.33
C PHE A 80 -6.71 -2.66 1.90
N SER A 81 -7.34 -2.03 2.88
CA SER A 81 -8.45 -1.11 2.66
C SER A 81 -8.02 0.20 2.02
N ALA A 82 -8.98 0.99 1.53
CA ALA A 82 -8.69 2.32 0.98
C ALA A 82 -8.08 3.24 2.05
N GLU A 83 -8.46 3.08 3.31
CA GLU A 83 -7.98 3.84 4.46
C GLU A 83 -6.51 3.56 4.73
N TRP A 84 -6.12 2.28 4.66
CA TRP A 84 -4.75 1.86 4.77
C TRP A 84 -3.91 2.46 3.63
N PHE A 85 -4.38 2.40 2.39
CA PHE A 85 -3.66 3.01 1.27
C PHE A 85 -3.58 4.54 1.37
N LEU A 86 -4.65 5.22 1.81
CA LEU A 86 -4.64 6.67 1.99
C LEU A 86 -3.59 7.09 3.02
N ARG A 87 -3.47 6.35 4.14
CA ARG A 87 -2.41 6.56 5.14
C ARG A 87 -1.02 6.44 4.51
N GLU A 88 -0.75 5.35 3.79
CA GLU A 88 0.58 5.16 3.20
C GLU A 88 0.88 6.21 2.10
N LYS A 89 -0.11 6.62 1.31
CA LYS A 89 0.04 7.68 0.29
C LYS A 89 0.26 9.06 0.90
N MET A 90 -0.40 9.36 2.02
CA MET A 90 -0.17 10.58 2.80
C MET A 90 1.29 10.66 3.24
N LEU A 91 1.84 9.57 3.78
CA LEU A 91 3.25 9.56 4.18
C LEU A 91 4.20 9.59 2.98
N SER A 92 3.91 8.81 1.93
CA SER A 92 4.73 8.70 0.73
C SER A 92 4.88 10.03 0.01
N GLN A 93 3.81 10.81 -0.17
CA GLN A 93 3.92 12.11 -0.83
C GLN A 93 4.82 13.08 -0.08
N TYR A 94 4.90 12.97 1.25
CA TYR A 94 5.75 13.83 2.06
C TYR A 94 7.22 13.39 1.97
N GLN A 95 7.48 12.09 2.08
CA GLN A 95 8.84 11.52 1.97
C GLN A 95 9.43 11.65 0.56
N CYS A 96 8.58 11.61 -0.47
CA CYS A 96 8.98 11.75 -1.86
C CYS A 96 8.94 13.19 -2.37
N GLN A 97 8.79 14.18 -1.49
CA GLN A 97 8.73 15.59 -1.90
C GLN A 97 9.93 15.99 -2.76
N GLY A 98 9.66 16.65 -3.88
CA GLY A 98 10.66 17.11 -4.83
C GLY A 98 11.10 16.07 -5.86
N ASN A 99 10.59 14.83 -5.79
CA ASN A 99 10.86 13.82 -6.81
C ASN A 99 9.61 13.54 -7.70
N GLY A 100 9.82 12.86 -8.84
CA GLY A 100 8.74 12.61 -9.80
C GLY A 100 7.58 11.75 -9.29
N LYS A 101 7.74 11.07 -8.14
CA LYS A 101 6.69 10.26 -7.52
C LYS A 101 5.70 11.09 -6.70
N GLU A 102 6.10 12.27 -6.21
CA GLU A 102 5.25 13.17 -5.44
C GLU A 102 3.91 13.44 -6.13
N ASP A 103 3.94 13.85 -7.40
CA ASP A 103 2.73 14.19 -8.15
C ASP A 103 1.81 12.99 -8.33
N SER A 104 2.38 11.79 -8.51
CA SER A 104 1.59 10.56 -8.59
C SER A 104 0.92 10.23 -7.26
N ASP A 105 1.63 10.37 -6.14
CA ASP A 105 1.09 10.09 -4.81
C ASP A 105 -0.01 11.09 -4.42
N ILE A 106 0.15 12.38 -4.75
CA ILE A 106 -0.89 13.39 -4.52
C ILE A 106 -2.14 13.09 -5.35
N ARG A 107 -1.99 12.70 -6.62
CA ARG A 107 -3.15 12.32 -7.47
C ARG A 107 -3.88 11.10 -6.92
N ASP A 108 -3.14 10.09 -6.48
CA ASP A 108 -3.73 8.88 -5.88
C ASP A 108 -4.48 9.23 -4.58
N LEU A 109 -3.88 10.05 -3.72
CA LEU A 109 -4.51 10.54 -2.49
C LEU A 109 -5.86 11.22 -2.80
N VAL A 110 -5.90 12.15 -3.76
CA VAL A 110 -7.14 12.83 -4.17
C VAL A 110 -8.21 11.86 -4.66
N ARG A 111 -7.83 10.83 -5.42
CA ARG A 111 -8.77 9.79 -5.89
C ARG A 111 -9.29 8.95 -4.72
N MET A 112 -8.41 8.59 -3.79
CA MET A 112 -8.73 7.71 -2.66
C MET A 112 -9.64 8.35 -1.61
N ILE A 113 -9.61 9.67 -1.42
CA ILE A 113 -10.48 10.38 -0.44
C ILE A 113 -11.96 9.99 -0.59
N ARG A 114 -12.43 9.71 -1.82
CA ARG A 114 -13.84 9.35 -2.08
C ARG A 114 -14.19 7.93 -1.66
N LEU A 115 -13.19 7.05 -1.53
CA LEU A 115 -13.36 5.64 -1.22
C LEU A 115 -13.26 5.36 0.29
N VAL A 116 -12.69 6.30 1.06
CA VAL A 116 -12.44 6.09 2.48
C VAL A 116 -13.65 6.42 3.36
N VAL A 117 -13.77 5.67 4.46
CA VAL A 117 -14.70 5.92 5.56
C VAL A 117 -13.94 6.41 6.81
N PRO A 118 -14.51 7.36 7.58
CA PRO A 118 -13.89 7.82 8.82
C PRO A 118 -13.91 6.76 9.92
N GLY A 119 -13.06 6.94 10.93
CA GLY A 119 -13.09 6.16 12.18
C GLY A 119 -12.20 4.91 12.19
N THR A 120 -11.45 4.64 11.11
CA THR A 120 -10.48 3.55 11.08
C THR A 120 -9.19 3.92 11.85
N PRO A 121 -8.50 2.94 12.45
CA PRO A 121 -7.22 3.18 13.14
C PRO A 121 -6.17 3.79 12.22
N GLU A 122 -6.15 3.41 10.94
CA GLU A 122 -5.19 3.91 9.96
C GLU A 122 -5.33 5.42 9.73
N LEU A 123 -6.53 5.99 9.86
CA LEU A 123 -6.84 7.42 9.67
C LEU A 123 -6.92 8.21 10.98
N ASN A 124 -6.43 7.65 12.09
CA ASN A 124 -6.22 8.39 13.33
C ASN A 124 -4.73 8.75 13.46
N PHE A 125 -4.41 10.03 13.33
CA PHE A 125 -3.04 10.55 13.34
C PHE A 125 -2.67 11.23 14.67
N ASP A 126 -3.57 11.30 15.66
CA ASP A 126 -3.32 12.02 16.92
C ASP A 126 -2.08 11.55 17.67
N GLN A 127 -1.72 10.26 17.54
CA GLN A 127 -0.55 9.66 18.19
C GLN A 127 0.61 9.39 17.22
N ASN A 128 0.58 9.96 16.01
CA ASN A 128 1.61 9.75 15.01
C ASN A 128 2.16 11.08 14.47
N PRO A 129 3.25 11.61 15.06
CA PRO A 129 3.85 12.88 14.65
C PRO A 129 4.28 12.92 13.17
N GLN A 130 4.73 11.78 12.63
CA GLN A 130 5.13 11.71 11.22
C GLN A 130 3.93 11.90 10.28
N MET A 131 2.79 11.31 10.63
CA MET A 131 1.55 11.48 9.87
C MET A 131 0.97 12.88 10.04
N GLN A 132 1.10 13.49 11.22
CA GLN A 132 0.71 14.90 11.44
C GLN A 132 1.51 15.84 10.54
N ALA A 133 2.82 15.65 10.45
CA ALA A 133 3.68 16.44 9.58
C ALA A 133 3.33 16.24 8.09
N ALA A 134 3.09 14.99 7.67
CA ALA A 134 2.68 14.69 6.30
C ALA A 134 1.31 15.31 5.97
N LEU A 135 0.36 15.25 6.88
CA LEU A 135 -0.96 15.88 6.72
C LEU A 135 -0.84 17.41 6.62
N ALA A 136 -0.08 18.04 7.51
CA ALA A 136 0.15 19.49 7.45
C ALA A 136 0.78 19.90 6.10
N ASN A 137 1.73 19.09 5.60
CA ASN A 137 2.37 19.30 4.31
C ASN A 137 1.37 19.25 3.14
N ILE A 138 0.49 18.24 3.07
CA ILE A 138 -0.50 18.18 1.99
C ILE A 138 -1.52 19.31 2.08
N LEU A 139 -1.92 19.71 3.28
CA LEU A 139 -2.86 20.83 3.48
C LEU A 139 -2.25 22.15 3.03
N GLN A 140 -0.96 22.35 3.25
CA GLN A 140 -0.24 23.52 2.72
C GLN A 140 -0.19 23.51 1.18
N LYS A 141 0.11 22.35 0.57
CA LYS A 141 0.23 22.21 -0.90
C LYS A 141 -1.11 22.23 -1.62
N ARG A 142 -2.17 21.75 -0.97
CA ARG A 142 -3.51 21.55 -1.54
C ARG A 142 -4.58 21.94 -0.51
N PRO A 143 -4.69 23.24 -0.16
CA PRO A 143 -5.63 23.71 0.85
C PRO A 143 -7.09 23.39 0.53
N GLY A 144 -7.44 23.27 -0.76
CA GLY A 144 -8.77 22.85 -1.19
C GLY A 144 -9.19 21.45 -0.74
N LEU A 145 -8.26 20.61 -0.28
CA LEU A 145 -8.56 19.27 0.26
C LEU A 145 -8.94 19.28 1.74
N ALA A 146 -8.77 20.39 2.46
CA ALA A 146 -8.89 20.44 3.92
C ALA A 146 -10.19 19.83 4.44
N LYS A 147 -11.36 20.34 4.00
CA LYS A 147 -12.66 19.83 4.44
C LYS A 147 -12.87 18.34 4.10
N ALA A 148 -12.38 17.91 2.94
CA ALA A 148 -12.55 16.53 2.50
C ALA A 148 -11.69 15.57 3.31
N LEU A 149 -10.49 15.99 3.72
CA LEU A 149 -9.60 15.21 4.57
C LEU A 149 -10.04 15.23 6.04
N GLU A 150 -10.49 16.39 6.54
CA GLU A 150 -11.04 16.54 7.89
C GLU A 150 -12.24 15.62 8.14
N ALA A 151 -13.11 15.48 7.13
CA ALA A 151 -14.26 14.56 7.21
C ALA A 151 -13.88 13.07 7.31
N LYS A 152 -12.60 12.72 7.08
CA LYS A 152 -12.12 11.33 6.99
C LYS A 152 -11.04 11.01 8.03
N ILE A 153 -10.22 11.98 8.40
CA ILE A 153 -9.01 11.81 9.20
C ILE A 153 -9.18 12.50 10.53
N LYS A 154 -8.90 11.76 11.61
CA LYS A 154 -8.79 12.32 12.95
C LYS A 154 -7.36 12.82 13.17
N CYS A 155 -7.20 14.13 13.24
CA CYS A 155 -5.92 14.77 13.55
C CYS A 155 -6.14 16.14 14.21
N SER A 156 -6.15 16.14 15.54
CA SER A 156 -6.39 17.34 16.36
C SER A 156 -5.32 18.43 16.14
N ALA A 157 -4.09 18.03 15.78
CA ALA A 157 -3.00 18.94 15.50
C ALA A 157 -3.17 19.73 14.19
N SER A 158 -3.93 19.21 13.22
CA SER A 158 -4.07 19.80 11.87
C SER A 158 -5.45 20.37 11.58
N PHE A 159 -6.50 19.87 12.25
CA PHE A 159 -7.90 20.22 12.01
C PHE A 159 -8.59 20.74 13.27
N GLN A 160 -7.91 21.59 14.05
CA GLN A 160 -8.47 22.08 15.32
C GLN A 160 -9.96 22.45 15.21
N VAL A 161 -10.77 21.79 16.04
CA VAL A 161 -12.14 22.19 16.40
C VAL A 161 -12.05 23.32 17.42
#